data_AF-T0MPG8-F1
#
_entry.id   AF-T0MPG8-F1
#
_cell.length_a   1.000
_cell.length_b   1.000
_cell.length_c   1.000
_cell.angle_alpha   90.00
_cell.angle_beta   90.00
_cell.angle_gamma   90.00
#
_symmetry.space_group_name_H-M   'P 1'
#
loop_
_entity.id
_entity.type
_entity.pdbx_description
1 polymer ?
#
loop_
_entity_poly.entity_id
_entity_poly.type
_entity_poly.pdbx_seq_one_letter_code
_entity_poly.pdbx_strand_id
1 'polypeptide(L)'
;MFLCLSSGASQRYRQDILRALAMPEGALLQFRYDSKRVSPKILDSLEKNSKGKIVHKKCLIAYIDQQDKTKIPELIPCRFARLEEALRVGTTVSLRFSLEEFSYAHDLKAFNNEVSSASGNALPTWQQDGTIKGYYWSEINQEPTTVISSKEIDKWENIASQISARTDFANENYFYMINGIYSLKKQEAIISKDACYKLESAQEYEIRVYHFHPKITPKGPNLYLSLSTPLVTFTTSPKLIIDSRYDLKRARFRTAKPSTSQNAILMVLTDVEDSEKELKNLEFDILLKIKGTFWTSVAYAIGIGILITIPPITAAFSNPALPEENRIVISLISLFAGIITGILVVFGLKKPI
;
A
#
# COMPACT_ATOMS: atom_id res chain seq x y z
N MET A 1 15.71 12.39 -12.54
CA MET A 1 14.57 11.50 -12.21
C MET A 1 14.76 10.18 -12.96
N PHE A 2 14.22 9.05 -12.49
CA PHE A 2 14.21 7.83 -13.29
C PHE A 2 12.93 7.67 -14.09
N LEU A 3 13.05 7.16 -15.31
CA LEU A 3 11.94 6.65 -16.12
C LEU A 3 11.96 5.12 -16.04
N CYS A 4 10.83 4.54 -15.63
CA CYS A 4 10.66 3.11 -15.47
C CYS A 4 9.48 2.64 -16.35
N LEU A 5 9.79 1.97 -17.44
CA LEU A 5 8.83 1.55 -18.46
C LEU A 5 8.42 0.11 -18.25
N SER A 6 7.12 -0.17 -18.34
CA SER A 6 6.60 -1.52 -18.53
C SER A 6 5.83 -1.61 -19.85
N SER A 7 5.71 -2.80 -20.42
CA SER A 7 5.10 -3.03 -21.74
C SER A 7 4.03 -4.12 -21.68
N GLY A 8 3.30 -4.34 -22.77
CA GLY A 8 2.36 -5.45 -22.84
C GLY A 8 2.92 -6.74 -23.45
N ALA A 9 4.24 -6.78 -23.71
CA ALA A 9 4.92 -7.92 -24.32
C ALA A 9 4.83 -9.22 -23.51
N SER A 10 4.55 -9.16 -22.21
CA SER A 10 4.25 -10.32 -21.39
C SER A 10 3.12 -10.02 -20.40
N GLN A 11 2.40 -11.06 -19.95
CA GLN A 11 1.35 -10.92 -18.96
C GLN A 11 1.86 -10.24 -17.67
N ARG A 12 3.09 -10.56 -17.25
CA ARG A 12 3.65 -9.99 -16.02
C ARG A 12 3.90 -8.49 -16.12
N TYR A 13 4.34 -8.02 -17.29
CA TYR A 13 4.57 -6.59 -17.52
C TYR A 13 3.25 -5.79 -17.64
N ARG A 14 2.18 -6.41 -18.19
CA ARG A 14 0.83 -5.85 -18.12
C ARG A 14 0.36 -5.70 -16.67
N GLN A 15 0.51 -6.76 -15.87
CA GLN A 15 0.16 -6.75 -14.46
C GLN A 15 0.92 -5.67 -13.68
N ASP A 16 2.19 -5.43 -14.01
CA ASP A 16 2.98 -4.35 -13.39
C ASP A 16 2.33 -2.96 -13.61
N ILE A 17 1.73 -2.69 -14.78
CA ILE A 17 0.94 -1.47 -15.04
C ILE A 17 -0.41 -1.49 -14.32
N LEU A 18 -1.15 -2.60 -14.38
CA LEU A 18 -2.44 -2.72 -13.71
C LEU A 18 -2.30 -2.52 -12.19
N ARG A 19 -1.26 -3.09 -11.58
CA ARG A 19 -0.93 -2.92 -10.16
C ARG A 19 -0.46 -1.51 -9.85
N ALA A 20 0.30 -0.87 -10.75
CA ALA A 20 0.63 0.54 -10.61
C ALA A 20 -0.62 1.41 -10.58
N LEU A 21 -1.69 1.07 -11.30
CA LEU A 21 -2.97 1.79 -11.24
C LEU A 21 -3.83 1.37 -10.04
N ALA A 22 -3.71 0.12 -9.57
CA ALA A 22 -4.61 -0.44 -8.57
C ALA A 22 -4.19 -0.24 -7.11
N MET A 23 -2.89 -0.27 -6.82
CA MET A 23 -2.38 -0.17 -5.45
C MET A 23 -2.61 1.24 -4.88
N PRO A 24 -2.81 1.42 -3.57
CA PRO A 24 -2.97 2.75 -2.99
C PRO A 24 -1.63 3.52 -2.91
N GLU A 25 -1.69 4.84 -2.69
CA GLU A 25 -0.51 5.65 -2.39
C GLU A 25 0.26 5.09 -1.17
N GLY A 26 1.58 5.13 -1.24
CA GLY A 26 2.50 4.58 -0.24
C GLY A 26 2.67 3.05 -0.32
N ALA A 27 1.93 2.35 -1.18
CA ALA A 27 2.12 0.91 -1.35
C ALA A 27 3.45 0.58 -2.06
N LEU A 28 3.99 -0.62 -1.80
CA LEU A 28 5.23 -1.07 -2.40
C LEU A 28 4.98 -1.91 -3.66
N LEU A 29 5.33 -1.36 -4.82
CA LEU A 29 5.26 -2.05 -6.11
C LEU A 29 6.65 -2.56 -6.52
N GLN A 30 6.71 -3.73 -7.14
CA GLN A 30 7.98 -4.28 -7.63
C GLN A 30 7.98 -4.49 -9.15
N PHE A 31 8.96 -3.91 -9.84
CA PHE A 31 9.28 -4.22 -11.24
C PHE A 31 10.52 -5.09 -11.35
N ARG A 32 10.67 -5.76 -12.49
CA ARG A 32 11.83 -6.60 -12.81
C ARG A 32 12.29 -6.34 -14.23
N TYR A 33 13.59 -6.16 -14.40
CA TYR A 33 14.21 -5.98 -15.69
C TYR A 33 15.32 -7.02 -15.90
N ASP A 34 15.48 -7.48 -17.14
CA ASP A 34 16.76 -8.02 -17.57
C ASP A 34 17.79 -6.87 -17.60
N SER A 35 19.00 -7.09 -17.11
CA SER A 35 20.07 -6.09 -17.08
C SER A 35 20.34 -5.48 -18.47
N LYS A 36 20.14 -6.23 -19.57
CA LYS A 36 20.26 -5.72 -20.94
C LYS A 36 19.26 -4.61 -21.27
N ARG A 37 18.17 -4.51 -20.51
CA ARG A 37 17.12 -3.49 -20.66
C ARG A 37 17.33 -2.28 -19.75
N VAL A 38 18.39 -2.26 -18.96
CA VAL A 38 18.74 -1.17 -18.03
C VAL A 38 19.88 -0.33 -18.63
N SER A 39 19.79 0.99 -18.49
CA SER A 39 20.86 1.90 -18.89
C SER A 39 22.21 1.51 -18.25
N PRO A 40 23.31 1.45 -19.03
CA PRO A 40 24.65 1.15 -18.50
C PRO A 40 25.05 2.07 -17.34
N LYS A 41 24.73 3.37 -17.42
CA LYS A 41 25.03 4.33 -16.34
C LYS A 41 24.38 3.94 -15.01
N ILE A 42 23.18 3.35 -15.05
CA ILE A 42 22.47 2.88 -13.86
C ILE A 42 23.10 1.58 -13.35
N LEU A 43 23.43 0.64 -14.25
CA LEU A 43 24.11 -0.60 -13.87
C LEU A 43 25.47 -0.31 -13.20
N ASP A 44 26.26 0.59 -13.78
CA ASP A 44 27.54 1.03 -13.20
C ASP A 44 27.34 1.62 -11.80
N SER A 45 26.26 2.39 -11.62
CA SER A 45 25.93 3.00 -10.33
C SER A 45 25.52 1.95 -9.29
N LEU A 46 24.84 0.88 -9.71
CA LEU A 46 24.48 -0.26 -8.85
C LEU A 46 25.71 -1.07 -8.43
N GLU A 47 26.65 -1.31 -9.36
CA GLU A 47 27.89 -2.07 -9.09
C GLU A 47 28.84 -1.31 -8.16
N LYS A 48 28.97 0.01 -8.33
CA LYS A 48 29.87 0.86 -7.51
C LYS A 48 29.36 1.09 -6.07
N ASN A 49 28.47 0.24 -5.56
CA ASN A 49 27.91 0.28 -4.20
C ASN A 49 27.38 1.64 -3.77
N SER A 50 26.87 2.44 -4.72
CA SER A 50 26.18 3.68 -4.43
C SER A 50 24.73 3.40 -4.01
N LYS A 51 24.50 2.41 -3.12
CA LYS A 51 23.15 2.01 -2.66
C LYS A 51 22.33 3.22 -2.19
N GLY A 52 22.99 4.22 -1.58
CA GLY A 52 22.35 5.46 -1.14
C GLY A 52 22.09 6.52 -2.22
N LYS A 53 22.73 6.48 -3.41
CA LYS A 53 22.55 7.52 -4.46
C LYS A 53 21.42 7.20 -5.45
N ILE A 54 21.02 5.94 -5.54
CA ILE A 54 19.97 5.47 -6.46
C ILE A 54 18.63 5.39 -5.74
N VAL A 55 18.64 4.96 -4.48
CA VAL A 55 17.45 4.90 -3.61
C VAL A 55 16.97 6.32 -3.26
N HIS A 56 15.68 6.43 -3.00
CA HIS A 56 14.90 7.65 -2.76
C HIS A 56 14.81 8.64 -3.92
N LYS A 57 15.33 8.30 -5.12
CA LYS A 57 15.09 9.09 -6.33
C LYS A 57 13.63 8.95 -6.78
N LYS A 58 13.06 10.06 -7.25
CA LYS A 58 11.74 10.10 -7.89
C LYS A 58 11.78 9.33 -9.23
N CYS A 59 10.73 8.59 -9.48
CA CYS A 59 10.50 7.72 -10.62
C CYS A 59 9.20 8.10 -11.31
N LEU A 60 9.20 8.09 -12.64
CA LEU A 60 8.01 8.10 -13.47
C LEU A 60 7.81 6.68 -14.01
N ILE A 61 6.71 6.05 -13.60
CA ILE A 61 6.25 4.77 -14.13
C ILE A 61 5.35 5.06 -15.33
N ALA A 62 5.68 4.47 -16.48
CA ALA A 62 4.91 4.63 -17.70
C ALA A 62 4.75 3.28 -18.43
N TYR A 63 3.64 3.13 -19.13
CA TYR A 63 3.46 2.07 -20.11
C TYR A 63 4.04 2.49 -21.46
N ILE A 64 4.67 1.56 -22.17
CA ILE A 64 5.14 1.74 -23.55
C ILE A 64 4.38 0.81 -24.51
N ASP A 65 3.68 1.39 -25.47
CA ASP A 65 3.00 0.64 -26.55
C ASP A 65 4.00 0.31 -27.65
N GLN A 66 4.30 -0.97 -27.82
CA GLN A 66 5.24 -1.47 -28.83
C GLN A 66 4.57 -2.43 -29.81
N GLN A 67 3.24 -2.48 -29.87
CA GLN A 67 2.52 -3.40 -30.74
C GLN A 67 2.79 -3.13 -32.22
N ASP A 68 2.79 -1.85 -32.62
CA ASP A 68 3.07 -1.44 -34.00
C ASP A 68 4.58 -1.25 -34.22
N LYS A 69 5.20 -2.22 -34.91
CA LYS A 69 6.64 -2.21 -35.22
C LYS A 69 7.05 -1.11 -36.19
N THR A 70 6.10 -0.47 -36.86
CA THR A 70 6.35 0.56 -37.88
C THR A 70 6.34 1.97 -37.32
N LYS A 71 5.90 2.15 -36.07
CA LYS A 71 5.77 3.45 -35.42
C LYS A 71 6.73 3.59 -34.26
N ILE A 72 7.01 4.85 -33.91
CA ILE A 72 7.67 5.18 -32.66
C ILE A 72 6.72 4.76 -31.52
N PRO A 73 7.19 3.92 -30.56
CA PRO A 73 6.37 3.50 -29.43
C PRO A 73 5.79 4.68 -28.65
N GLU A 74 4.48 4.64 -28.40
CA GLU A 74 3.81 5.66 -27.60
C GLU A 74 3.97 5.37 -26.11
N LEU A 75 4.15 6.40 -25.29
CA LEU A 75 4.27 6.30 -23.84
C LEU A 75 2.99 6.84 -23.19
N ILE A 76 2.48 6.11 -22.20
CA ILE A 76 1.39 6.56 -21.33
C ILE A 76 1.94 6.65 -19.91
N PRO A 77 2.05 7.85 -19.31
CA PRO A 77 2.43 7.96 -17.91
C PRO A 77 1.30 7.36 -17.05
N CYS A 78 1.70 6.62 -16.01
CA CYS A 78 0.74 5.93 -15.15
C CYS A 78 0.84 6.42 -13.71
N ARG A 79 2.06 6.50 -13.17
CA ARG A 79 2.26 6.89 -11.78
C ARG A 79 3.62 7.51 -11.49
N PHE A 80 3.65 8.45 -10.54
CA PHE A 80 4.89 8.80 -9.85
C PHE A 80 5.17 7.81 -8.73
N ALA A 81 6.45 7.63 -8.42
CA ALA A 81 6.87 6.79 -7.32
C ALA A 81 8.25 7.21 -6.83
N ARG A 82 8.65 6.67 -5.68
CA ARG A 82 10.00 6.79 -5.15
C ARG A 82 10.67 5.43 -5.11
N LEU A 83 11.88 5.32 -5.63
CA LEU A 83 12.64 4.07 -5.61
C LEU A 83 13.13 3.77 -4.19
N GLU A 84 12.63 2.71 -3.57
CA GLU A 84 13.04 2.30 -2.20
C GLU A 84 14.17 1.27 -2.22
N GLU A 85 14.20 0.42 -3.23
CA GLU A 85 15.19 -0.64 -3.34
C GLU A 85 15.52 -0.92 -4.81
N ALA A 86 16.79 -1.11 -5.10
CA ALA A 86 17.26 -1.64 -6.38
C ALA A 86 18.28 -2.74 -6.12
N LEU A 87 17.92 -3.96 -6.50
CA LEU A 87 18.71 -5.15 -6.24
C LEU A 87 19.01 -5.87 -7.55
N ARG A 88 20.30 -6.01 -7.87
CA ARG A 88 20.74 -6.87 -8.98
C ARG A 88 20.92 -8.30 -8.49
N VAL A 89 20.27 -9.24 -9.17
CA VAL A 89 20.37 -10.67 -8.94
C VAL A 89 20.71 -11.35 -10.26
N GLY A 90 21.97 -11.76 -10.40
CA GLY A 90 22.50 -12.34 -11.64
C GLY A 90 22.36 -11.37 -12.83
N THR A 91 21.60 -11.80 -13.84
CA THR A 91 21.30 -11.05 -15.08
C THR A 91 20.05 -10.18 -14.97
N THR A 92 19.43 -10.08 -13.79
CA THR A 92 18.21 -9.33 -13.58
C THR A 92 18.38 -8.23 -12.54
N VAL A 93 17.53 -7.22 -12.61
CA VAL A 93 17.44 -6.16 -11.61
C VAL A 93 15.99 -6.05 -11.15
N SER A 94 15.79 -6.13 -9.84
CA SER A 94 14.51 -5.92 -9.18
C SER A 94 14.46 -4.54 -8.55
N LEU A 95 13.39 -3.81 -8.81
CA LEU A 95 13.14 -2.48 -8.25
C LEU A 95 11.92 -2.53 -7.36
N ARG A 96 11.99 -1.91 -6.18
CA ARG A 96 10.82 -1.66 -5.34
C ARG A 96 10.57 -0.17 -5.25
N PHE A 97 9.32 0.21 -5.49
CA PHE A 97 8.88 1.58 -5.48
C PHE A 97 7.85 1.80 -4.37
N SER A 98 7.94 2.91 -3.66
CA SER A 98 6.81 3.46 -2.91
C SER A 98 5.98 4.31 -3.87
N LEU A 99 4.74 3.91 -4.13
CA LEU A 99 3.86 4.61 -5.08
C LEU A 99 3.43 5.97 -4.53
N GLU A 100 3.35 6.95 -5.41
CA GLU A 100 2.91 8.33 -5.13
C GLU A 100 1.64 8.64 -5.95
N GLU A 101 1.47 9.90 -6.36
CA GLU A 101 0.35 10.37 -7.19
C GLU A 101 0.31 9.72 -8.58
N PHE A 102 -0.88 9.76 -9.20
CA PHE A 102 -1.02 9.41 -10.61
C PHE A 102 -0.37 10.46 -11.51
N SER A 103 0.16 10.01 -12.64
CA SER A 103 0.79 10.89 -13.63
C SER A 103 0.02 10.82 -14.95
N TYR A 104 -0.65 11.91 -15.30
CA TYR A 104 -1.49 11.98 -16.50
C TYR A 104 -0.89 12.94 -17.53
N ALA A 105 -0.81 12.50 -18.79
CA ALA A 105 -0.51 13.38 -19.92
C ALA A 105 -1.72 13.41 -20.85
N HIS A 106 -2.22 14.62 -21.14
CA HIS A 106 -3.31 14.81 -22.09
C HIS A 106 -2.85 14.60 -23.53
N ASP A 107 -1.71 15.22 -23.90
CA ASP A 107 -1.07 15.06 -25.19
C ASP A 107 0.10 14.06 -25.08
N LEU A 108 -0.18 12.81 -25.45
CA LEU A 108 0.81 11.73 -25.42
C LEU A 108 1.96 11.96 -26.41
N LYS A 109 1.70 12.64 -27.54
CA LYS A 109 2.75 12.93 -28.53
C LYS A 109 3.73 13.96 -28.00
N ALA A 110 3.23 15.03 -27.38
CA ALA A 110 4.08 16.03 -26.73
C ALA A 110 4.91 15.39 -25.60
N PHE A 111 4.26 14.56 -24.76
CA PHE A 111 4.92 13.82 -23.69
C PHE A 111 6.03 12.89 -24.22
N ASN A 112 5.76 12.11 -25.27
CA ASN A 112 6.73 11.25 -25.93
C ASN A 112 7.97 12.02 -26.39
N ASN A 113 7.78 13.17 -27.05
CA ASN A 113 8.88 13.99 -27.56
C ASN A 113 9.72 14.59 -26.44
N GLU A 114 9.06 15.07 -25.37
CA GLU A 114 9.73 15.61 -24.19
C GLU A 114 10.58 14.55 -23.49
N VAL A 115 10.01 13.38 -23.23
CA VAL A 115 10.71 12.27 -22.55
C VAL A 115 11.83 11.69 -23.43
N SER A 116 11.60 11.58 -24.74
CA SER A 116 12.64 11.14 -25.69
C SER A 116 13.85 12.09 -25.63
N SER A 117 13.60 13.40 -25.69
CA SER A 117 14.64 14.42 -25.58
C SER A 117 15.35 14.38 -24.22
N ALA A 118 14.59 14.30 -23.12
CA ALA A 118 15.12 14.29 -21.76
C ALA A 118 15.93 13.03 -21.41
N SER A 119 15.68 11.92 -22.12
CA SER A 119 16.43 10.66 -22.00
C SER A 119 17.64 10.57 -22.94
N GLY A 120 17.87 11.58 -23.79
CA GLY A 120 18.91 11.53 -24.82
C GLY A 120 18.61 10.52 -25.94
N ASN A 121 17.34 10.36 -26.31
CA ASN A 121 16.83 9.40 -27.29
C ASN A 121 17.16 7.93 -26.94
N ALA A 122 17.17 7.62 -25.64
CA ALA A 122 17.50 6.29 -25.14
C ALA A 122 16.28 5.37 -24.95
N LEU A 123 15.09 5.83 -25.39
CA LEU A 123 13.84 5.08 -25.28
C LEU A 123 13.86 3.80 -26.14
N PRO A 124 13.19 2.73 -25.70
CA PRO A 124 13.06 1.51 -26.49
C PRO A 124 12.32 1.79 -27.81
N THR A 125 12.98 1.54 -28.94
CA THR A 125 12.46 1.73 -30.29
C THR A 125 12.73 0.53 -31.18
N TRP A 126 11.82 0.25 -32.10
CA TRP A 126 11.99 -0.79 -33.09
C TRP A 126 13.09 -0.41 -34.09
N GLN A 127 13.95 -1.36 -34.40
CA GLN A 127 14.96 -1.28 -35.42
C GLN A 127 14.48 -1.98 -36.71
N GLN A 128 15.14 -1.72 -37.83
CA GLN A 128 14.78 -2.32 -39.13
C GLN A 128 14.87 -3.85 -39.13
N ASP A 129 15.74 -4.44 -38.30
CA ASP A 129 15.89 -5.88 -38.13
C ASP A 129 14.79 -6.51 -37.24
N GLY A 130 13.82 -5.71 -36.78
CA GLY A 130 12.75 -6.16 -35.91
C GLY A 130 13.19 -6.37 -34.46
N THR A 131 14.37 -5.89 -34.05
CA THR A 131 14.81 -5.88 -32.65
C THR A 131 14.43 -4.57 -31.96
N ILE A 132 14.37 -4.58 -30.63
CA ILE A 132 14.15 -3.38 -29.81
C ILE A 132 15.48 -2.92 -29.23
N LYS A 133 15.86 -1.67 -29.53
CA LYS A 133 17.03 -0.99 -28.98
C LYS A 133 16.60 0.15 -28.07
N GLY A 134 17.28 0.30 -26.92
CA GLY A 134 16.97 1.30 -25.89
C GLY A 134 16.73 0.65 -24.53
N TYR A 135 16.39 1.47 -23.53
CA TYR A 135 16.33 1.05 -22.13
C TYR A 135 14.96 1.29 -21.50
N TYR A 136 14.47 0.29 -20.77
CA TYR A 136 13.22 0.36 -20.02
C TYR A 136 13.41 1.00 -18.65
N TRP A 137 14.66 1.05 -18.17
CA TRP A 137 15.03 1.87 -17.02
C TRP A 137 16.18 2.80 -17.39
N SER A 138 15.88 4.10 -17.38
CA SER A 138 16.81 5.17 -17.74
C SER A 138 16.68 6.37 -16.80
N GLU A 139 17.68 7.25 -16.82
CA GLU A 139 17.62 8.53 -16.13
C GLU A 139 17.17 9.60 -17.13
N ILE A 140 16.25 10.47 -16.70
CA ILE A 140 15.85 11.66 -17.41
C ILE A 140 16.28 12.90 -16.62
N ASN A 141 16.77 13.89 -17.34
CA ASN A 141 17.45 15.05 -16.75
C ASN A 141 16.48 15.99 -16.01
N GLN A 142 15.20 16.01 -16.41
CA GLN A 142 14.16 16.84 -15.82
C GLN A 142 12.82 16.09 -15.74
N GLU A 143 11.96 16.51 -14.82
CA GLU A 143 10.59 16.03 -14.75
C GLU A 143 9.80 16.58 -15.96
N PRO A 144 9.04 15.72 -16.68
CA PRO A 144 8.28 16.17 -17.85
C PRO A 144 7.19 17.18 -17.46
N THR A 145 7.19 18.33 -18.12
CA THR A 145 6.22 19.42 -17.93
C THR A 145 4.84 19.12 -18.53
N THR A 146 4.79 18.18 -19.47
CA THR A 146 3.54 17.67 -20.08
C THR A 146 2.73 16.76 -19.16
N VAL A 147 3.28 16.37 -18.01
CA VAL A 147 2.65 15.45 -17.06
C VAL A 147 2.04 16.23 -15.89
N ILE A 148 0.78 15.92 -15.60
CA ILE A 148 0.05 16.42 -14.44
C ILE A 148 0.11 15.38 -13.32
N SER A 149 0.66 15.77 -12.18
CA SER A 149 0.58 14.98 -10.93
C SER A 149 -0.78 15.19 -10.27
N SER A 150 -1.52 14.13 -9.98
CA SER A 150 -2.83 14.24 -9.33
C SER A 150 -3.20 13.02 -8.47
N LYS A 151 -3.98 13.28 -7.41
CA LYS A 151 -4.66 12.26 -6.58
C LYS A 151 -6.12 12.10 -6.95
N GLU A 152 -6.61 12.87 -7.92
CA GLU A 152 -8.01 12.89 -8.31
C GLU A 152 -8.37 11.65 -9.13
N ILE A 153 -9.59 11.14 -8.89
CA ILE A 153 -10.10 9.92 -9.53
C ILE A 153 -10.31 10.12 -11.03
N ASP A 154 -10.68 11.32 -11.47
CA ASP A 154 -10.88 11.63 -12.89
C ASP A 154 -9.57 11.48 -13.69
N LYS A 155 -8.41 11.86 -13.14
CA LYS A 155 -7.11 11.65 -13.78
C LYS A 155 -6.78 10.17 -13.88
N TRP A 156 -7.08 9.40 -12.84
CA TRP A 156 -6.95 7.95 -12.89
C TRP A 156 -7.85 7.32 -13.96
N GLU A 157 -9.11 7.74 -14.09
CA GLU A 157 -10.02 7.26 -15.15
C GLU A 157 -9.53 7.61 -16.56
N ASN A 158 -8.94 8.79 -16.72
CA ASN A 158 -8.35 9.20 -17.99
C ASN A 158 -7.15 8.31 -18.37
N ILE A 159 -6.28 7.97 -17.40
CA ILE A 159 -5.18 7.04 -17.63
C ILE A 159 -5.72 5.64 -17.95
N ALA A 160 -6.68 5.13 -17.17
CA ALA A 160 -7.33 3.84 -17.45
C ALA A 160 -7.97 3.80 -18.84
N SER A 161 -8.55 4.91 -19.29
CA SER A 161 -9.10 5.05 -20.63
C SER A 161 -8.02 4.99 -21.72
N GLN A 162 -6.89 5.69 -21.54
CA GLN A 162 -5.74 5.63 -22.45
C GLN A 162 -5.15 4.21 -22.54
N ILE A 163 -5.01 3.52 -21.39
CA ILE A 163 -4.50 2.15 -21.30
C ILE A 163 -5.46 1.15 -21.96
N SER A 164 -6.77 1.23 -21.67
CA SER A 164 -7.79 0.33 -22.24
C SER A 164 -7.90 0.41 -23.76
N ALA A 165 -7.46 1.52 -24.36
CA ALA A 165 -7.47 1.70 -25.81
C ALA A 165 -6.34 0.94 -26.52
N ARG A 166 -5.43 0.31 -25.77
CA ARG A 166 -4.27 -0.44 -26.29
C ARG A 166 -4.63 -1.92 -26.41
N THR A 167 -4.21 -2.55 -27.51
CA THR A 167 -4.54 -3.96 -27.80
C THR A 167 -4.02 -4.92 -26.74
N ASP A 168 -2.92 -4.56 -26.06
CA ASP A 168 -2.37 -5.29 -24.93
C ASP A 168 -3.37 -5.50 -23.78
N PHE A 169 -4.33 -4.59 -23.62
CA PHE A 169 -5.33 -4.61 -22.55
C PHE A 169 -6.75 -4.86 -23.07
N ALA A 170 -6.91 -5.35 -24.31
CA ALA A 170 -8.22 -5.58 -24.92
C ALA A 170 -9.11 -6.56 -24.14
N ASN A 171 -8.50 -7.47 -23.39
CA ASN A 171 -9.20 -8.46 -22.56
C ASN A 171 -9.40 -8.00 -21.10
N GLU A 172 -8.87 -6.83 -20.72
CA GLU A 172 -9.06 -6.30 -19.38
C GLU A 172 -10.48 -5.76 -19.24
N ASN A 173 -11.33 -6.54 -18.57
CA ASN A 173 -12.74 -6.22 -18.46
C ASN A 173 -13.00 -5.02 -17.53
N TYR A 174 -12.08 -4.72 -16.61
CA TYR A 174 -12.21 -3.62 -15.66
C TYR A 174 -10.84 -3.16 -15.15
N PHE A 175 -10.77 -1.90 -14.74
CA PHE A 175 -9.68 -1.34 -13.96
C PHE A 175 -10.20 -1.06 -12.56
N TYR A 176 -9.36 -1.21 -11.54
CA TYR A 176 -9.74 -0.89 -10.18
C TYR A 176 -8.60 -0.21 -9.45
N MET A 177 -8.93 0.48 -8.37
CA MET A 177 -7.98 1.07 -7.43
C MET A 177 -8.46 0.95 -5.99
N ILE A 178 -7.52 0.74 -5.07
CA ILE A 178 -7.77 0.92 -3.65
C ILE A 178 -7.77 2.42 -3.37
N ASN A 179 -8.95 2.98 -3.19
CA ASN A 179 -9.13 4.40 -2.88
C ASN A 179 -8.58 4.74 -1.49
N GLY A 180 -8.69 3.81 -0.53
CA GLY A 180 -8.06 3.96 0.78
C GLY A 180 -8.74 3.12 1.85
N ILE A 181 -8.21 3.23 3.07
CA ILE A 181 -8.80 2.67 4.30
C ILE A 181 -9.27 3.83 5.16
N TYR A 182 -10.51 3.78 5.63
CA TYR A 182 -11.18 4.86 6.36
C TYR A 182 -11.57 4.39 7.75
N SER A 183 -11.36 5.22 8.77
CA SER A 183 -11.92 4.97 10.10
C SER A 183 -13.40 5.29 10.10
N LEU A 184 -14.26 4.35 10.50
CA LEU A 184 -15.69 4.64 10.64
C LEU A 184 -16.00 5.55 11.82
N LYS A 185 -15.20 5.46 12.90
CA LYS A 185 -15.36 6.32 14.09
C LYS A 185 -14.97 7.77 13.81
N LYS A 186 -13.85 8.00 13.13
CA LYS A 186 -13.36 9.35 12.83
C LYS A 186 -13.89 9.92 11.51
N GLN A 187 -14.43 9.06 10.64
CA GLN A 187 -14.87 9.42 9.28
C GLN A 187 -13.75 9.99 8.40
N GLU A 188 -12.51 9.57 8.65
CA GLU A 188 -11.31 10.08 7.98
C GLU A 188 -10.53 8.95 7.31
N ALA A 189 -9.83 9.27 6.23
CA ALA A 189 -8.87 8.38 5.60
C ALA A 189 -7.66 8.14 6.50
N ILE A 190 -7.23 6.89 6.62
CA ILE A 190 -5.98 6.53 7.27
C ILE A 190 -4.86 6.74 6.28
N ILE A 191 -3.92 7.62 6.61
CA ILE A 191 -2.74 7.87 5.80
C ILE A 191 -1.72 6.74 6.05
N SER A 192 -1.31 6.06 4.97
CA SER A 192 -0.22 5.08 5.01
C SER A 192 1.10 5.79 5.35
N LYS A 193 1.89 5.22 6.26
CA LYS A 193 3.25 5.69 6.57
C LYS A 193 4.19 4.51 6.52
N ASP A 194 5.33 4.69 5.87
CA ASP A 194 6.34 3.62 5.70
C ASP A 194 5.74 2.37 5.04
N ALA A 195 4.90 2.57 4.02
CA ALA A 195 4.10 1.54 3.35
C ALA A 195 3.19 0.69 4.26
N CYS A 196 2.76 1.25 5.38
CA CYS A 196 1.93 0.56 6.36
C CYS A 196 0.78 1.43 6.87
N TYR A 197 -0.43 0.85 6.90
CA TYR A 197 -1.58 1.46 7.55
C TYR A 197 -1.56 1.14 9.05
N LYS A 198 -1.33 2.16 9.87
CA LYS A 198 -1.34 2.05 11.34
C LYS A 198 -2.78 2.22 11.83
N LEU A 199 -3.34 1.15 12.39
CA LEU A 199 -4.73 1.08 12.84
C LEU A 199 -4.80 1.02 14.37
N GLU A 200 -5.72 1.77 14.95
CA GLU A 200 -6.10 1.65 16.37
C GLU A 200 -6.82 0.31 16.63
N SER A 201 -6.64 -0.23 17.83
CA SER A 201 -7.24 -1.50 18.27
C SER A 201 -8.73 -1.35 18.62
N ALA A 202 -9.46 -2.46 18.47
CA ALA A 202 -10.91 -2.51 18.74
C ALA A 202 -11.71 -1.42 18.02
N GLN A 203 -11.34 -1.09 16.77
CA GLN A 203 -12.03 -0.11 15.93
C GLN A 203 -12.49 -0.74 14.62
N GLU A 204 -13.51 -0.14 14.00
CA GLU A 204 -13.98 -0.50 12.67
C GLU A 204 -13.45 0.43 11.59
N TYR A 205 -13.13 -0.17 10.46
CA TYR A 205 -12.60 0.49 9.28
C TYR A 205 -13.34 0.03 8.03
N GLU A 206 -13.28 0.84 7.00
CA GLU A 206 -13.81 0.56 5.67
C GLU A 206 -12.70 0.70 4.63
N ILE A 207 -12.43 -0.37 3.88
CA ILE A 207 -11.65 -0.27 2.66
C ILE A 207 -12.59 0.05 1.49
N ARG A 208 -12.20 1.04 0.70
CA ARG A 208 -12.92 1.46 -0.49
C ARG A 208 -12.16 1.06 -1.74
N VAL A 209 -12.85 0.39 -2.64
CA VAL A 209 -12.32 -0.05 -3.94
C VAL A 209 -13.16 0.61 -5.02
N TYR A 210 -12.54 1.46 -5.82
CA TYR A 210 -13.19 2.04 -6.98
C TYR A 210 -12.86 1.20 -8.21
N HIS A 211 -13.86 0.94 -9.05
CA HIS A 211 -13.63 0.30 -10.35
C HIS A 211 -14.20 1.14 -11.48
N PHE A 212 -13.62 0.98 -12.66
CA PHE A 212 -13.99 1.73 -13.85
C PHE A 212 -13.64 0.95 -15.13
N HIS A 213 -14.48 1.08 -16.14
CA HIS A 213 -14.16 0.75 -17.51
C HIS A 213 -14.86 1.72 -18.49
N PRO A 214 -14.16 2.26 -19.50
CA PRO A 214 -14.71 3.34 -20.33
C PRO A 214 -15.80 2.90 -21.31
N LYS A 215 -15.90 1.60 -21.64
CA LYS A 215 -16.83 1.10 -22.67
C LYS A 215 -17.60 -0.16 -22.24
N ILE A 216 -16.87 -1.20 -21.87
CA ILE A 216 -17.37 -2.52 -21.47
C ILE A 216 -17.99 -2.46 -20.07
N THR A 217 -19.18 -3.06 -19.92
CA THR A 217 -19.72 -3.44 -18.61
C THR A 217 -19.22 -4.85 -18.28
N PRO A 218 -18.44 -5.03 -17.21
CA PRO A 218 -17.93 -6.33 -16.81
C PRO A 218 -19.07 -7.29 -16.48
N LYS A 219 -18.95 -8.57 -16.87
CA LYS A 219 -19.97 -9.60 -16.59
C LYS A 219 -19.72 -10.33 -15.27
N GLY A 220 -19.59 -9.58 -14.17
CA GLY A 220 -19.50 -10.13 -12.82
C GLY A 220 -18.15 -10.75 -12.40
N PRO A 221 -16.96 -10.31 -12.88
CA PRO A 221 -15.72 -10.74 -12.23
C PRO A 221 -15.69 -10.30 -10.76
N ASN A 222 -14.94 -11.02 -9.93
CA ASN A 222 -14.89 -10.75 -8.50
C ASN A 222 -13.50 -10.26 -8.07
N LEU A 223 -13.52 -9.26 -7.19
CA LEU A 223 -12.39 -8.93 -6.33
C LEU A 223 -12.64 -9.51 -4.95
N TYR A 224 -11.63 -10.17 -4.38
CA TYR A 224 -11.69 -10.67 -3.01
C TYR A 224 -10.67 -9.97 -2.15
N LEU A 225 -11.09 -9.70 -0.93
CA LEU A 225 -10.23 -9.21 0.11
C LEU A 225 -10.00 -10.34 1.12
N SER A 226 -8.77 -10.58 1.51
CA SER A 226 -8.44 -11.65 2.46
C SER A 226 -7.48 -11.15 3.53
N LEU A 227 -7.59 -11.70 4.73
CA LEU A 227 -6.79 -11.30 5.88
C LEU A 227 -5.92 -12.47 6.31
N SER A 228 -4.64 -12.21 6.57
CA SER A 228 -3.68 -13.26 6.94
C SER A 228 -3.74 -13.66 8.42
N THR A 229 -4.43 -12.89 9.27
CA THR A 229 -4.43 -13.10 10.73
C THR A 229 -5.82 -12.82 11.34
N PRO A 230 -6.16 -13.44 12.48
CA PRO A 230 -7.39 -13.14 13.22
C PRO A 230 -7.36 -11.78 13.94
N LEU A 231 -6.27 -10.99 13.82
CA LEU A 231 -6.19 -9.63 14.37
C LEU A 231 -7.12 -8.65 13.66
N VAL A 232 -7.60 -9.04 12.49
CA VAL A 232 -8.54 -8.27 11.69
C VAL A 232 -9.61 -9.24 11.21
N THR A 233 -10.87 -8.81 11.21
CA THR A 233 -11.98 -9.65 10.74
C THR A 233 -12.96 -8.80 9.94
N PHE A 234 -13.34 -9.28 8.76
CA PHE A 234 -14.38 -8.62 7.96
C PHE A 234 -15.73 -8.68 8.67
N THR A 235 -16.44 -7.56 8.67
CA THR A 235 -17.80 -7.43 9.19
C THR A 235 -18.84 -7.33 8.08
N THR A 236 -18.41 -7.15 6.83
CA THR A 236 -19.24 -7.25 5.62
C THR A 236 -18.65 -8.29 4.66
N SER A 237 -19.32 -8.55 3.54
CA SER A 237 -18.77 -9.42 2.50
C SER A 237 -17.38 -8.94 2.05
N PRO A 238 -16.35 -9.81 2.06
CA PRO A 238 -15.05 -9.52 1.46
C PRO A 238 -15.01 -9.82 -0.05
N LYS A 239 -16.08 -10.38 -0.61
CA LYS A 239 -16.27 -10.60 -2.05
C LYS A 239 -16.97 -9.38 -2.65
N LEU A 240 -16.32 -8.72 -3.60
CA LEU A 240 -16.80 -7.54 -4.32
C LEU A 240 -17.09 -7.93 -5.76
N ILE A 241 -18.37 -7.92 -6.14
CA ILE A 241 -18.82 -8.28 -7.49
C ILE A 241 -18.73 -7.04 -8.38
N ILE A 242 -18.08 -7.16 -9.54
CA ILE A 242 -17.96 -6.07 -10.52
C ILE A 242 -19.03 -6.26 -11.59
N ASP A 243 -20.15 -5.56 -11.44
CA ASP A 243 -21.39 -5.74 -12.22
C ASP A 243 -21.81 -4.48 -12.98
N SER A 244 -21.03 -3.42 -12.90
CA SER A 244 -21.26 -2.14 -13.56
C SER A 244 -19.99 -1.62 -14.20
N ARG A 245 -20.11 -0.64 -15.12
CA ARG A 245 -18.96 0.05 -15.69
C ARG A 245 -18.12 0.78 -14.66
N TYR A 246 -18.75 1.29 -13.61
CA TYR A 246 -18.09 2.02 -12.53
C TYR A 246 -18.89 1.86 -11.25
N ASP A 247 -18.21 1.73 -10.12
CA ASP A 247 -18.80 1.74 -8.79
C ASP A 247 -17.73 1.96 -7.73
N LEU A 248 -18.15 2.40 -6.55
CA LEU A 248 -17.33 2.46 -5.35
C LEU A 248 -17.75 1.36 -4.38
N LYS A 249 -17.11 0.19 -4.49
CA LYS A 249 -17.32 -0.95 -3.61
C LYS A 249 -16.68 -0.71 -2.24
N ARG A 250 -17.28 -1.29 -1.20
CA ARG A 250 -16.87 -1.11 0.20
C ARG A 250 -16.85 -2.44 0.93
N ALA A 251 -15.79 -2.68 1.68
CA ALA A 251 -15.76 -3.77 2.66
C ALA A 251 -15.33 -3.22 4.02
N ARG A 252 -16.01 -3.65 5.08
CA ARG A 252 -15.74 -3.23 6.44
C ARG A 252 -15.09 -4.35 7.22
N PHE A 253 -14.18 -3.98 8.11
CA PHE A 253 -13.51 -4.90 8.99
C PHE A 253 -13.25 -4.25 10.35
N ARG A 254 -13.03 -5.09 11.35
CA ARG A 254 -12.75 -4.68 12.73
C ARG A 254 -11.39 -5.19 13.16
N THR A 255 -10.64 -4.37 13.90
CA THR A 255 -9.37 -4.76 14.51
C THR A 255 -9.58 -5.39 15.89
N ALA A 256 -8.74 -6.37 16.22
CA ALA A 256 -8.68 -6.96 17.55
C ALA A 256 -8.04 -5.99 18.57
N LYS A 257 -7.91 -6.45 19.81
CA LYS A 257 -7.29 -5.70 20.92
C LYS A 257 -6.02 -6.40 21.43
N PRO A 258 -4.94 -6.45 20.62
CA PRO A 258 -3.71 -7.10 21.05
C PRO A 258 -3.03 -6.29 22.16
N SER A 259 -2.32 -6.98 23.07
CA SER A 259 -1.57 -6.31 24.13
C SER A 259 -0.40 -5.49 23.55
N THR A 260 0.37 -6.09 22.65
CA THR A 260 1.46 -5.44 21.91
C THR A 260 1.03 -5.09 20.50
N SER A 261 1.74 -4.16 19.85
CA SER A 261 1.46 -3.85 18.45
C SER A 261 1.83 -5.03 17.56
N GLN A 262 0.96 -5.40 16.63
CA GLN A 262 1.15 -6.57 15.77
C GLN A 262 0.86 -6.22 14.31
N ASN A 263 1.57 -6.88 13.39
CA ASN A 263 1.38 -6.72 11.96
C ASN A 263 0.28 -7.65 11.47
N ALA A 264 -0.48 -7.22 10.48
CA ALA A 264 -1.42 -8.03 9.72
C ALA A 264 -1.28 -7.69 8.23
N ILE A 265 -1.75 -8.59 7.37
CA ILE A 265 -1.69 -8.41 5.92
C ILE A 265 -3.11 -8.51 5.37
N LEU A 266 -3.48 -7.51 4.58
CA LEU A 266 -4.69 -7.49 3.77
C LEU A 266 -4.30 -7.79 2.33
N MET A 267 -4.76 -8.93 1.80
CA MET A 267 -4.49 -9.37 0.44
C MET A 267 -5.64 -8.99 -0.48
N VAL A 268 -5.31 -8.50 -1.67
CA VAL A 268 -6.25 -8.27 -2.77
C VAL A 268 -6.06 -9.39 -3.78
N LEU A 269 -7.16 -10.08 -4.08
CA LEU A 269 -7.17 -11.26 -4.95
C LEU A 269 -8.18 -11.08 -6.08
N THR A 270 -7.89 -11.67 -7.23
CA THR A 270 -8.81 -11.76 -8.38
C THR A 270 -9.14 -13.22 -8.67
N ASP A 271 -10.21 -13.46 -9.43
CA ASP A 271 -10.46 -14.78 -10.03
C ASP A 271 -9.31 -15.17 -10.98
N VAL A 272 -8.99 -16.47 -11.06
CA VAL A 272 -8.12 -17.03 -12.10
C VAL A 272 -8.99 -17.46 -13.28
N GLU A 273 -8.77 -16.85 -14.45
CA GLU A 273 -9.44 -17.24 -15.71
C GLU A 273 -9.25 -18.76 -15.98
N ASP A 274 -10.31 -19.42 -16.43
CA ASP A 274 -10.35 -20.85 -16.80
C ASP A 274 -10.08 -21.89 -15.69
N SER A 275 -10.24 -21.53 -14.41
CA SER A 275 -10.17 -22.51 -13.33
C SER A 275 -11.55 -23.07 -12.94
N GLU A 276 -11.79 -24.36 -13.21
CA GLU A 276 -12.97 -25.10 -12.70
C GLU A 276 -12.98 -25.17 -11.15
N LYS A 277 -11.83 -24.96 -10.53
CA LYS A 277 -11.65 -24.81 -9.08
C LYS A 277 -11.56 -23.31 -8.78
N GLU A 278 -12.22 -22.81 -7.75
CA GLU A 278 -12.16 -21.39 -7.31
C GLU A 278 -10.74 -20.94 -6.88
N LEU A 279 -9.79 -20.93 -7.82
CA LEU A 279 -8.43 -20.49 -7.62
C LEU A 279 -8.41 -18.96 -7.70
N LYS A 280 -7.65 -18.37 -6.78
CA LYS A 280 -7.54 -16.92 -6.64
C LYS A 280 -6.11 -16.50 -6.93
N ASN A 281 -5.93 -15.50 -7.78
CA ASN A 281 -4.62 -14.91 -8.02
C ASN A 281 -4.33 -13.85 -6.99
N LEU A 282 -3.13 -13.86 -6.39
CA LEU A 282 -2.69 -12.77 -5.52
C LEU A 282 -2.22 -11.60 -6.38
N GLU A 283 -2.97 -10.50 -6.30
CA GLU A 283 -2.55 -9.27 -6.98
C GLU A 283 -1.50 -8.54 -6.16
N PHE A 284 -1.84 -8.17 -4.94
CA PHE A 284 -0.89 -7.55 -4.02
C PHE A 284 -1.42 -7.61 -2.59
N ASP A 285 -0.55 -7.25 -1.67
CA ASP A 285 -0.83 -7.13 -0.26
C ASP A 285 -0.68 -5.70 0.25
N ILE A 286 -1.43 -5.39 1.30
CA ILE A 286 -1.43 -4.12 2.02
C ILE A 286 -1.05 -4.43 3.46
N LEU A 287 0.06 -3.82 3.91
CA LEU A 287 0.55 -4.00 5.26
C LEU A 287 -0.27 -3.18 6.25
N LEU A 288 -0.76 -3.85 7.28
CA LEU A 288 -1.49 -3.26 8.39
C LEU A 288 -0.68 -3.42 9.68
N LYS A 289 -0.76 -2.44 10.57
CA LYS A 289 -0.20 -2.54 11.93
C LYS A 289 -1.25 -2.16 12.95
N ILE A 290 -1.68 -3.12 13.76
CA ILE A 290 -2.67 -2.92 14.81
C ILE A 290 -1.94 -2.47 16.07
N LYS A 291 -2.33 -1.32 16.60
CA LYS A 291 -1.72 -0.72 17.79
C LYS A 291 -2.10 -1.51 19.05
N GLY A 292 -1.08 -1.89 19.82
CA GLY A 292 -1.27 -2.57 21.10
C GLY A 292 -1.84 -1.66 22.18
N THR A 293 -2.54 -2.25 23.15
CA THR A 293 -3.11 -1.51 24.30
C THR A 293 -2.28 -1.59 25.57
N PHE A 294 -1.04 -2.09 25.53
CA PHE A 294 -0.22 -2.30 26.74
C PHE A 294 -0.14 -1.08 27.65
N TRP A 295 0.29 0.07 27.12
CA TRP A 295 0.44 1.29 27.92
C TRP A 295 -0.88 1.85 28.43
N THR A 296 -1.95 1.76 27.62
CA THR A 296 -3.29 2.13 28.09
C THR A 296 -3.76 1.19 29.20
N SER A 297 -3.43 -0.10 29.12
CA SER A 297 -3.73 -1.09 30.17
C SER A 297 -2.92 -0.81 31.44
N VAL A 298 -1.63 -0.45 31.34
CA VAL A 298 -0.83 -0.03 32.50
C VAL A 298 -1.43 1.22 33.16
N ALA A 299 -1.83 2.22 32.38
CA ALA A 299 -2.47 3.43 32.91
C ALA A 299 -3.78 3.10 33.64
N TYR A 300 -4.62 2.23 33.08
CA TYR A 300 -5.83 1.75 33.76
C TYR A 300 -5.51 0.97 35.04
N ALA A 301 -4.48 0.11 35.02
CA ALA A 301 -4.06 -0.66 36.19
C ALA A 301 -3.62 0.26 37.33
N ILE A 302 -2.82 1.30 37.03
CA ILE A 302 -2.39 2.30 38.01
C ILE A 302 -3.60 3.09 38.54
N GLY A 303 -4.48 3.56 37.65
CA GLY A 303 -5.68 4.30 38.05
C GLY A 303 -6.62 3.50 38.96
N ILE A 304 -6.91 2.25 38.59
CA ILE A 304 -7.70 1.32 39.42
C ILE A 304 -6.98 1.08 40.75
N GLY A 305 -5.67 0.87 40.71
CA GLY A 305 -4.87 0.64 41.91
C GLY A 305 -4.96 1.81 42.88
N ILE A 306 -4.77 3.05 42.41
CA ILE A 306 -4.92 4.26 43.22
C ILE A 306 -6.34 4.37 43.81
N LEU A 307 -7.39 4.10 43.02
CA LEU A 307 -8.77 4.17 43.53
C LEU A 307 -9.03 3.16 44.66
N ILE A 308 -8.42 1.97 44.60
CA ILE A 308 -8.53 0.94 45.65
C ILE A 308 -7.81 1.38 46.94
N THR A 309 -6.80 2.26 46.85
CA THR A 309 -5.96 2.64 48.00
C THR A 309 -6.54 3.78 48.81
N ILE A 310 -7.47 4.56 48.23
CA ILE A 310 -8.08 5.72 48.89
C ILE A 310 -8.79 5.31 50.20
N PRO A 311 -9.73 4.33 50.23
CA PRO A 311 -10.45 3.99 51.46
C PRO A 311 -9.58 3.60 52.66
N PRO A 312 -8.59 2.68 52.55
CA PRO A 312 -7.76 2.31 53.70
C PRO A 312 -6.84 3.44 54.17
N ILE A 313 -6.35 4.28 53.25
CA ILE A 313 -5.57 5.48 53.61
C ILE A 313 -6.46 6.46 54.38
N THR A 314 -7.64 6.80 53.86
CA THR A 314 -8.58 7.69 54.54
C THR A 314 -8.97 7.15 55.91
N ALA A 315 -9.22 5.84 56.04
CA ALA A 315 -9.53 5.20 57.32
C ALA A 315 -8.36 5.31 58.33
N ALA A 316 -7.12 5.13 57.87
CA ALA A 316 -5.94 5.25 58.74
C ALA A 316 -5.74 6.68 59.27
N PHE A 317 -5.94 7.70 58.42
CA PHE A 317 -5.81 9.11 58.81
C PHE A 317 -7.00 9.61 59.62
N SER A 318 -8.18 9.01 59.46
CA SER A 318 -9.38 9.37 60.23
C SER A 318 -9.41 8.73 61.63
N ASN A 319 -8.47 7.83 61.95
CA ASN A 319 -8.43 7.16 63.25
C ASN A 319 -7.40 7.82 64.18
N PRO A 320 -7.85 8.62 65.18
CA PRO A 320 -6.95 9.33 66.09
C PRO A 320 -6.16 8.39 67.00
N ALA A 321 -6.60 7.14 67.20
CA ALA A 321 -5.93 6.18 68.06
C ALA A 321 -4.70 5.52 67.41
N LEU A 322 -4.47 5.71 66.10
CA LEU A 322 -3.30 5.18 65.40
C LEU A 322 -2.09 6.12 65.53
N PRO A 323 -0.92 5.62 65.99
CA PRO A 323 0.35 6.33 65.92
C PRO A 323 0.71 6.76 64.49
N GLU A 324 1.47 7.85 64.34
CA GLU A 324 1.85 8.40 63.04
C GLU A 324 2.63 7.40 62.17
N GLU A 325 3.57 6.67 62.78
CA GLU A 325 4.34 5.61 62.11
C GLU A 325 3.42 4.53 61.50
N ASN A 326 2.38 4.12 62.23
CA ASN A 326 1.42 3.13 61.74
C ASN A 326 0.59 3.66 60.58
N ARG A 327 0.24 4.95 60.56
CA ARG A 327 -0.48 5.58 59.43
C ARG A 327 0.37 5.56 58.16
N ILE A 328 1.67 5.85 58.28
CA ILE A 328 2.61 5.81 57.15
C ILE A 328 2.73 4.37 56.62
N VAL A 329 2.94 3.39 57.50
CA VAL A 329 3.06 1.98 57.12
C VAL A 329 1.79 1.46 56.44
N ILE A 330 0.61 1.72 57.00
CA ILE A 330 -0.67 1.32 56.40
C ILE A 330 -0.86 1.95 55.02
N SER A 331 -0.46 3.22 54.86
CA SER A 331 -0.58 3.92 53.58
C SER A 331 0.33 3.32 52.50
N LEU A 332 1.58 3.00 52.86
CA LEU A 332 2.54 2.37 51.93
C LEU A 332 2.09 0.96 51.53
N ILE A 333 1.64 0.14 52.49
CA ILE A 333 1.12 -1.21 52.22
C ILE A 333 -0.12 -1.12 51.34
N SER A 334 -1.04 -0.20 51.66
CA SER A 334 -2.27 0.00 50.88
C SER A 334 -1.94 0.40 49.46
N LEU A 335 -1.00 1.35 49.26
CA LEU A 335 -0.52 1.78 47.94
C LEU A 335 0.03 0.61 47.13
N PHE A 336 0.93 -0.17 47.71
CA PHE A 336 1.56 -1.31 47.04
C PHE A 336 0.54 -2.41 46.71
N ALA A 337 -0.30 -2.77 47.67
CA ALA A 337 -1.37 -3.76 47.49
C ALA A 337 -2.34 -3.32 46.40
N GLY A 338 -2.78 -2.05 46.41
CA GLY A 338 -3.68 -1.52 45.40
C GLY A 338 -3.09 -1.52 44.00
N ILE A 339 -1.82 -1.11 43.83
CA ILE A 339 -1.14 -1.19 42.52
C ILE A 339 -1.06 -2.63 42.03
N ILE A 340 -0.68 -3.59 42.89
CA ILE A 340 -0.65 -5.02 42.54
C ILE A 340 -2.05 -5.50 42.14
N THR A 341 -3.07 -5.18 42.92
CA THR A 341 -4.46 -5.55 42.60
C THR A 341 -4.91 -4.95 41.27
N GLY A 342 -4.60 -3.69 41.00
CA GLY A 342 -4.90 -3.03 39.72
C GLY A 342 -4.23 -3.73 38.53
N ILE A 343 -2.96 -4.14 38.68
CA ILE A 343 -2.24 -4.92 37.67
C ILE A 343 -2.91 -6.29 37.47
N LEU A 344 -3.23 -7.01 38.55
CA LEU A 344 -3.88 -8.32 38.49
C LEU A 344 -5.27 -8.24 37.84
N VAL A 345 -6.06 -7.21 38.13
CA VAL A 345 -7.38 -7.01 37.53
C VAL A 345 -7.27 -6.79 36.01
N VAL A 346 -6.32 -5.96 35.57
CA VAL A 346 -6.21 -5.62 34.14
C VAL A 346 -5.51 -6.70 33.32
N PHE A 347 -4.50 -7.38 33.87
CA PHE A 347 -3.69 -8.35 33.13
C PHE A 347 -3.94 -9.82 33.49
N GLY A 348 -4.39 -10.11 34.72
CA GLY A 348 -4.57 -11.46 35.24
C GLY A 348 -5.94 -12.09 34.96
N LEU A 349 -6.98 -11.28 34.72
CA LEU A 349 -8.33 -11.78 34.36
C LEU A 349 -8.47 -12.14 32.87
N LYS A 350 -7.44 -12.73 32.26
CA LYS A 350 -7.62 -13.38 30.96
C LYS A 350 -8.39 -14.68 31.20
N LYS A 351 -9.70 -14.69 30.89
CA LYS A 351 -10.44 -15.95 30.77
C LYS A 351 -9.66 -16.87 29.81
N PRO A 352 -9.44 -18.15 30.15
CA PRO A 352 -9.05 -19.13 29.14
C PRO A 352 -10.13 -19.10 28.05
N ILE A 353 -9.68 -18.99 26.80
CA ILE A 353 -10.54 -19.10 25.62
C ILE A 353 -11.04 -20.53 25.51
#